data_AF-A0A349PVT3-F1
#
_entry.id   AF-A0A349PVT3-F1
#
_cell.length_a   1.000
_cell.length_b   1.000
_cell.length_c   1.000
_cell.angle_alpha   90.00
_cell.angle_beta   90.00
_cell.angle_gamma   90.00
#
_symmetry.space_group_name_H-M   'P 1'
#
loop_
_entity.id
_entity.type
_entity.pdbx_description
1 polymer ?
#
loop_
_entity_poly.entity_id
_entity_poly.type
_entity_poly.pdbx_seq_one_letter_code
_entity_poly.pdbx_strand_id
1 'polypeptide(L)' 'MRVIKRNGAEVEFDIVKIIAAVTKANDVVDEEARMTPVQIQRIAE' A
#
# COMPACT_ATOMS: atom_id res chain seq x y z
N MET A 1 14.82 4.85 2.54
CA MET A 1 14.17 4.89 3.87
C MET A 1 14.12 3.48 4.44
N ARG A 2 14.23 3.28 5.76
CA ARG A 2 14.05 1.98 6.42
C ARG A 2 12.78 1.99 7.27
N VAL A 3 12.13 0.83 7.38
CA VAL A 3 10.90 0.65 8.18
C VAL A 3 11.07 -0.53 9.14
N ILE A 4 10.54 -0.38 10.35
CA ILE A 4 10.52 -1.43 11.37
C ILE A 4 9.24 -2.25 11.17
N LYS A 5 9.41 -3.54 10.88
CA LYS A 5 8.28 -4.48 10.78
C LYS A 5 7.71 -4.81 12.16
N ARG A 6 6.51 -5.39 12.19
CA ARG A 6 5.83 -5.83 13.43
C ARG A 6 6.66 -6.80 14.28
N ASN A 7 7.56 -7.55 13.67
CA ASN A 7 8.48 -8.47 14.34
C ASN A 7 9.79 -7.79 14.78
N GLY A 8 9.90 -6.47 14.70
CA GLY A 8 11.09 -5.68 15.05
C GLY A 8 12.18 -5.63 13.97
N ALA A 9 12.04 -6.35 12.85
CA ALA A 9 13.05 -6.34 11.80
C ALA A 9 13.06 -5.02 11.01
N GLU A 10 14.24 -4.43 10.81
CA GLU A 10 14.43 -3.28 9.93
C GLU A 10 14.70 -3.71 8.49
N VAL A 11 13.85 -3.25 7.57
CA VAL A 11 14.00 -3.51 6.14
C VAL A 11 14.02 -2.21 5.35
N GLU A 12 14.54 -2.27 4.12
CA GLU A 12 14.36 -1.17 3.17
C GLU A 12 12.87 -0.99 2.85
N PHE A 13 12.49 0.27 2.77
CA PHE A 13 11.17 0.66 2.27
C PHE A 13 11.05 0.26 0.80
N ASP A 14 9.92 -0.36 0.48
CA ASP A 14 9.58 -0.82 -0.85
C ASP A 14 8.17 -0.34 -1.18
N ILE A 15 8.09 0.68 -2.04
CA ILE A 15 6.83 1.31 -2.44
C ILE A 15 5.85 0.30 -3.05
N VAL A 16 6.35 -0.74 -3.71
CA VAL A 16 5.54 -1.79 -4.34
C VAL A 16 4.71 -2.54 -3.29
N LYS A 17 5.24 -2.68 -2.06
CA LYS A 17 4.50 -3.33 -0.96
C LYS A 17 3.35 -2.48 -0.44
N ILE A 18 3.49 -1.16 -0.48
CA ILE A 18 2.41 -0.24 -0.08
C ILE A 18 1.31 -0.26 -1.13
N ILE A 19 1.68 -0.12 -2.42
CA ILE A 19 0.76 -0.22 -3.55
C ILE A 19 -0.02 -1.54 -3.49
N ALA A 20 0.69 -2.67 -3.38
CA ALA A 20 0.05 -3.99 -3.34
C ALA A 20 -0.91 -4.16 -2.15
N ALA A 21 -0.55 -3.64 -0.97
CA ALA A 21 -1.40 -3.72 0.22
C ALA A 21 -2.67 -2.87 0.07
N VAL A 22 -2.53 -1.65 -0.43
CA VAL A 22 -3.66 -0.73 -0.65
C VAL A 22 -4.57 -1.25 -1.76
N THR A 23 -4.02 -1.72 -2.88
CA THR A 23 -4.80 -2.37 -3.95
C THR A 23 -5.60 -3.55 -3.41
N LYS A 24 -4.97 -4.45 -2.63
CA LYS A 24 -5.68 -5.58 -2.03
C LYS A 24 -6.83 -5.16 -1.12
N ALA A 25 -6.69 -4.07 -0.37
CA ALA A 25 -7.76 -3.52 0.45
C ALA A 25 -8.84 -2.81 -0.39
N ASN A 26 -8.45 -2.18 -1.50
CA ASN A 26 -9.37 -1.54 -2.44
C ASN A 26 -10.24 -2.57 -3.17
N ASP A 27 -9.72 -3.75 -3.45
CA ASP A 27 -10.45 -4.79 -4.17
C ASP A 27 -11.60 -5.40 -3.35
N VAL A 28 -11.58 -5.27 -2.02
CA VAL A 28 -12.64 -5.80 -1.14
C VAL A 28 -13.83 -4.86 -0.94
N VAL A 29 -13.73 -3.60 -1.37
CA VAL A 29 -14.85 -2.64 -1.29
C VAL A 29 -15.65 -2.60 -2.59
N ASP A 30 -16.89 -2.13 -2.49
CA ASP A 30 -17.78 -1.92 -3.63
C ASP A 30 -17.13 -1.02 -4.68
N GLU A 31 -17.40 -1.30 -5.96
CA GLU A 31 -16.71 -0.65 -7.08
C GLU A 31 -16.87 0.87 -7.06
N GLU A 32 -18.03 1.37 -6.63
CA GLU A 32 -18.31 2.81 -6.48
C GLU A 32 -17.46 3.50 -5.39
N ALA A 33 -16.92 2.73 -4.45
CA ALA A 33 -16.05 3.21 -3.37
C ALA A 33 -14.55 3.00 -3.68
N ARG A 34 -14.21 2.41 -4.82
CA ARG A 34 -12.81 2.10 -5.17
C ARG A 34 -12.02 3.34 -5.55
N MET A 35 -10.77 3.35 -5.12
CA MET A 35 -9.74 4.25 -5.60
C MET A 35 -9.21 3.82 -6.97
N THR A 36 -8.85 4.81 -7.79
CA THR A 36 -8.13 4.63 -9.05
C THR A 36 -6.66 4.27 -8.82
N PRO A 37 -5.98 3.65 -9.80
CA PRO A 37 -4.54 3.35 -9.70
C PRO A 37 -3.67 4.57 -9.36
N VAL A 38 -4.01 5.74 -9.90
CA VAL A 38 -3.29 7.00 -9.62
C VAL A 38 -3.46 7.45 -8.17
N GLN A 39 -4.65 7.29 -7.59
CA GLN A 39 -4.88 7.61 -6.18
C GLN A 39 -4.11 6.67 -5.25
N ILE A 40 -4.04 5.38 -5.58
CA ILE A 40 -3.27 4.39 -4.83
C ILE A 40 -1.77 4.71 -4.88
N GLN A 41 -1.25 5.07 -6.06
CA GLN A 41 0.14 5.49 -6.23
C GLN A 41 0.47 6.70 -5.34
N ARG A 42 -0.40 7.71 -5.28
CA ARG A 42 -0.22 8.91 -4.44
C ARG A 42 -0.24 8.64 -2.94
N ILE A 43 -0.89 7.56 -2.48
CA ILE A 43 -0.85 7.14 -1.07
C ILE A 43 0.51 6.52 -0.72
N ALA A 44 1.18 5.93 -1.70
CA ALA A 44 2.43 5.19 -1.50
C ALA A 44 3.70 6.08 -1.56
N GLU A 45 3.59 7.27 -2.15
CA GLU A 45 4.63 8.31 -2.23
C GLU A 45 4.75 9.13 -0.95
#